data_AF-A0A959UZA3-F1
#
_entry.id   AF-A0A959UZA3-F1
#
_cell.length_a   1.000
_cell.length_b   1.000
_cell.length_c   1.000
_cell.angle_alpha   90.00
_cell.angle_beta   90.00
_cell.angle_gamma   90.00
#
_symmetry.space_group_name_H-M   'P 1'
#
loop_
_entity.id
_entity.type
_entity.pdbx_description
1 polymer ?
#
loop_
_entity_poly.entity_id
_entity_poly.type
_entity_poly.pdbx_seq_one_letter_code
_entity_poly.pdbx_strand_id
1 'polypeptide(L)'
;VEVRVLGTAFTVDATDTSDFITVRVRHGRVRVSGERGDLELTDGQGARVDRLTGEPVRQAAPSVERWGDRILQFHDAPLARVVATLQEVYPVRISLSGPNVERCRLTATFDDEPVDLVLQVIADTFGLEVRVAEDGTYVLDGEGC
;
A
#
# COMPACT_ATOMS: atom_id res chain seq x y z
N VAL A 1 2.39 15.50 -14.56
CA VAL A 1 2.08 15.53 -13.11
C VAL A 1 3.25 14.90 -12.38
N GLU A 2 3.85 15.63 -11.45
CA GLU A 2 4.93 15.14 -10.58
C GLU A 2 4.38 15.06 -9.16
N VAL A 3 4.43 13.87 -8.54
CA VAL A 3 4.04 13.69 -7.15
C VAL A 3 5.33 13.66 -6.34
N ARG A 4 5.55 14.70 -5.52
CA ARG A 4 6.77 14.83 -4.73
C ARG A 4 6.46 14.73 -3.24
N VAL A 5 7.19 13.85 -2.58
CA VAL A 5 6.92 13.41 -1.21
C VAL A 5 7.87 14.11 -0.25
N LEU A 6 7.34 14.56 0.90
CA LEU A 6 8.06 15.46 1.82
C LEU A 6 8.42 14.82 3.18
N GLY A 7 8.09 13.54 3.43
CA GLY A 7 8.36 12.89 4.73
C GLY A 7 7.97 11.41 4.82
N THR A 8 8.21 10.80 5.99
CA THR A 8 8.09 9.36 6.27
C THR A 8 6.64 8.89 6.47
N ALA A 9 6.27 7.82 5.75
CA ALA A 9 4.98 7.11 5.70
C ALA A 9 3.83 7.92 5.08
N PHE A 10 3.57 7.68 3.79
CA PHE A 10 2.38 8.15 3.10
C PHE A 10 1.82 7.01 2.23
N THR A 11 0.51 6.86 2.25
CA THR A 11 -0.22 5.97 1.32
C THR A 11 -0.90 6.87 0.31
N VAL A 12 -0.39 6.85 -0.94
CA VAL A 12 -0.96 7.57 -2.07
C VAL A 12 -1.55 6.55 -3.02
N ASP A 13 -2.87 6.58 -3.17
CA ASP A 13 -3.55 5.92 -4.29
C ASP A 13 -3.61 6.92 -5.45
N ALA A 14 -2.95 6.56 -6.55
CA ALA A 14 -2.95 7.31 -7.80
C ALA A 14 -3.67 6.49 -8.88
N THR A 15 -4.99 6.56 -8.92
CA THR A 15 -5.76 5.93 -10.00
C THR A 15 -5.68 6.79 -11.24
N ASP A 16 -5.08 6.24 -12.30
CA ASP A 16 -4.96 6.88 -13.61
C ASP A 16 -6.07 6.42 -14.54
N THR A 17 -6.92 7.36 -14.95
CA THR A 17 -7.96 7.14 -15.96
C THR A 17 -7.67 8.01 -17.18
N SER A 18 -8.40 7.80 -18.28
CA SER A 18 -8.23 8.61 -19.50
C SER A 18 -8.39 10.11 -19.25
N ASP A 19 -9.17 10.49 -18.25
CA ASP A 19 -9.65 11.86 -18.07
C ASP A 19 -9.09 12.53 -16.80
N PHE A 20 -8.76 11.76 -15.76
CA PHE A 20 -8.32 12.30 -14.47
C PHE A 20 -7.31 11.41 -13.73
N ILE A 21 -6.49 12.06 -12.91
CA ILE A 21 -5.64 11.44 -11.88
C ILE A 21 -6.26 11.76 -10.52
N THR A 22 -6.51 10.74 -9.70
CA THR A 22 -6.99 10.94 -8.31
C THR A 22 -5.85 10.67 -7.35
N VAL A 23 -5.60 11.57 -6.40
CA VAL A 23 -4.62 11.41 -5.32
C VAL A 23 -5.36 11.43 -3.99
N ARG A 24 -5.12 10.47 -3.09
CA ARG A 24 -5.65 10.47 -1.72
C ARG A 24 -4.53 10.29 -0.71
N VAL A 25 -4.65 10.95 0.45
CA VAL A 25 -3.65 10.91 1.53
C VAL A 25 -4.32 10.39 2.80
N ARG A 26 -3.83 9.26 3.32
CA ARG A 26 -4.26 8.76 4.65
C ARG A 26 -3.48 9.40 5.78
N HIS A 27 -2.16 9.35 5.68
CA HIS A 27 -1.23 9.91 6.65
C HIS A 27 -0.10 10.63 5.95
N GLY A 28 0.37 11.71 6.56
CA GLY A 28 1.48 12.50 6.09
C GLY A 28 1.05 13.71 5.27
N ARG A 29 2.06 14.36 4.67
CA ARG A 29 1.89 15.59 3.89
C ARG A 29 2.40 15.37 2.48
N VAL A 30 1.50 15.47 1.52
CA VAL A 30 1.79 15.26 0.09
C VAL A 30 1.57 16.55 -0.66
N ARG A 31 2.51 16.91 -1.55
CA ARG A 31 2.32 17.99 -2.51
C ARG A 31 2.01 17.39 -3.87
N VAL A 32 0.86 17.74 -4.42
CA VAL A 32 0.43 17.39 -5.77
C VAL A 32 0.74 18.58 -6.68
N SER A 33 1.72 18.43 -7.57
CA SER A 33 2.11 19.49 -8.51
C SER A 33 1.47 19.27 -9.88
N GLY A 34 0.59 20.20 -10.27
CA GLY A 34 -0.01 20.30 -11.59
C GLY A 34 0.59 21.43 -12.43
N GLU A 35 0.22 21.52 -13.71
CA GLU A 35 0.77 22.54 -14.63
C GLU A 35 0.35 23.97 -14.25
N ARG A 36 -0.77 24.11 -13.54
CA ARG A 36 -1.35 25.41 -13.15
C ARG A 36 -1.23 25.72 -11.66
N GLY A 37 -0.59 24.85 -10.87
CA GLY A 37 -0.36 25.09 -9.46
C GLY A 37 -0.12 23.83 -8.64
N ASP A 38 0.27 24.05 -7.39
CA ASP A 38 0.51 23.01 -6.40
C ASP A 38 -0.64 22.93 -5.40
N LEU A 39 -1.02 21.71 -5.01
CA LEU A 39 -1.99 21.46 -3.96
C LEU A 39 -1.37 20.60 -2.86
N GLU A 40 -1.37 21.11 -1.64
CA GLU A 40 -0.93 20.37 -0.47
C GLU A 40 -2.10 19.59 0.15
N LEU A 41 -1.89 18.30 0.35
CA LEU A 41 -2.82 17.37 0.98
C LEU A 41 -2.24 16.87 2.29
N THR A 42 -3.08 16.83 3.31
CA THR A 42 -2.81 16.23 4.62
C THR A 42 -3.71 15.03 4.84
N ASP A 43 -3.55 14.37 5.98
CA ASP A 43 -4.35 13.24 6.45
C ASP A 43 -5.86 13.39 6.15
N GLY A 44 -6.44 12.36 5.53
CA GLY A 44 -7.86 12.29 5.17
C GLY A 44 -8.27 13.14 3.96
N GLN A 45 -7.33 13.81 3.28
CA GLN A 45 -7.64 14.67 2.14
C GLN A 45 -7.36 13.98 0.79
N GLY A 46 -8.06 14.43 -0.25
CA GLY A 46 -7.82 14.00 -1.62
C GLY A 46 -7.85 15.15 -2.62
N ALA A 47 -7.28 14.90 -3.79
CA ALA A 47 -7.30 15.77 -4.95
C ALA A 47 -7.62 14.99 -6.22
N ARG A 48 -8.26 15.66 -7.17
CA ARG A 48 -8.38 15.17 -8.54
C ARG A 48 -7.71 16.16 -9.47
N VAL A 49 -6.82 15.67 -10.32
CA VAL A 49 -6.16 16.46 -11.37
C VAL A 49 -6.80 16.07 -12.69
N ASP A 50 -7.50 17.02 -13.30
CA ASP A 50 -8.04 16.86 -14.64
C ASP A 50 -6.89 16.99 -15.66
N ARG A 51 -6.77 16.04 -16.59
CA ARG A 51 -5.67 16.00 -17.57
C ARG A 51 -5.77 17.12 -18.62
N LEU A 52 -6.96 17.64 -18.91
CA LEU A 52 -7.18 18.72 -19.87
C LEU A 52 -6.81 20.08 -19.28
N THR A 53 -7.09 20.29 -18.00
CA THR A 53 -6.85 21.58 -17.34
C THR A 53 -5.53 21.63 -16.57
N GLY A 54 -4.99 20.47 -16.18
CA GLY A 54 -3.76 20.36 -15.38
C GLY A 54 -3.89 20.95 -13.97
N GLU A 55 -5.11 21.27 -13.54
CA GLU A 55 -5.39 21.96 -12.27
C GLU A 55 -5.78 20.93 -11.19
N PRO A 56 -5.01 20.84 -10.09
CA PRO A 56 -5.38 19.98 -8.97
C PRO A 56 -6.54 20.59 -8.19
N VAL A 57 -7.70 19.95 -8.23
CA VAL A 57 -8.89 20.36 -7.49
C VAL A 57 -9.01 19.51 -6.23
N ARG A 58 -9.02 20.17 -5.05
CA ARG A 58 -9.29 19.51 -3.77
C ARG A 58 -10.70 18.93 -3.79
N GLN A 59 -10.81 17.64 -3.49
CA GLN A 59 -12.10 17.00 -3.26
C GLN A 59 -12.22 16.63 -1.78
N ALA A 60 -13.42 16.76 -1.21
CA ALA A 60 -13.73 15.99 -0.02
C ALA A 60 -13.52 14.52 -0.40
N ALA A 61 -12.74 13.78 0.41
CA ALA A 61 -12.53 12.36 0.14
C ALA A 61 -13.90 11.72 -0.13
N PRO A 62 -14.12 11.09 -1.30
CA PRO A 62 -15.40 10.48 -1.57
C PRO A 62 -15.69 9.51 -0.43
N SER A 63 -16.88 9.63 0.14
CA SER A 63 -17.36 8.72 1.15
C SER A 63 -17.38 7.32 0.55
N VAL A 64 -16.52 6.44 1.07
CA VAL A 64 -16.72 4.99 1.07
C VAL A 64 -16.77 4.34 -0.32
N GLU A 65 -15.60 4.10 -0.92
CA GLU A 65 -15.40 2.85 -1.67
C GLU A 65 -14.10 2.18 -1.17
N ARG A 66 -14.30 1.35 -0.13
CA ARG A 66 -13.41 0.37 0.51
C ARG A 66 -12.00 0.82 0.90
N TRP A 67 -11.92 1.69 1.89
CA TRP A 67 -10.91 1.57 2.95
C TRP A 67 -11.61 0.90 4.13
N GLY A 68 -11.20 -0.31 4.52
CA GLY A 68 -11.77 -1.01 5.67
C GLY A 68 -11.17 -0.47 6.97
N ASP A 69 -11.88 -0.56 8.09
CA ASP A 69 -11.32 -0.29 9.44
C ASP A 69 -10.39 -1.44 9.90
N ARG A 70 -9.55 -1.95 9.00
CA ARG A 70 -8.80 -3.17 9.21
C ARG A 70 -7.40 -2.86 9.70
N ILE A 71 -7.19 -3.04 10.99
CA ILE A 71 -5.87 -2.97 11.61
C ILE A 71 -5.36 -4.39 11.84
N LEU A 72 -4.22 -4.74 11.24
CA LEU A 72 -3.50 -5.99 11.49
C LEU A 72 -2.30 -5.69 12.37
N GLN A 73 -2.26 -6.30 13.56
CA GLN A 73 -1.16 -6.15 14.50
C GLN A 73 -0.47 -7.49 14.70
N PHE A 74 0.83 -7.51 14.42
CA PHE A 74 1.70 -8.65 14.64
C PHE A 74 2.74 -8.26 15.69
N HIS A 75 2.91 -9.11 16.69
CA HIS A 75 3.91 -8.95 17.73
C HIS A 75 4.66 -10.27 17.89
N ASP A 76 5.94 -10.27 17.53
CA ASP A 76 6.81 -11.46 17.56
C ASP A 76 6.21 -12.69 16.84
N ALA A 77 5.41 -12.45 15.80
CA ALA A 77 4.61 -13.48 15.15
C ALA A 77 5.42 -14.18 14.04
N PRO A 78 5.42 -15.54 13.98
CA PRO A 78 6.08 -16.25 12.89
C PRO A 78 5.39 -15.96 11.56
N LEU A 79 6.16 -15.84 10.47
CA LEU A 79 5.64 -15.54 9.14
C LEU A 79 4.58 -16.53 8.66
N ALA A 80 4.66 -17.81 9.06
CA ALA A 80 3.59 -18.77 8.79
C ALA A 80 2.22 -18.31 9.35
N ARG A 81 2.21 -17.72 10.55
CA ARG A 81 0.98 -17.17 11.16
C ARG A 81 0.55 -15.87 10.47
N VAL A 82 1.51 -15.01 10.14
CA VAL A 82 1.25 -13.75 9.42
C VAL A 82 0.55 -14.05 8.09
N VAL A 83 1.10 -14.97 7.30
CA VAL A 83 0.53 -15.39 6.01
C VAL A 83 -0.86 -15.99 6.16
N ALA A 84 -1.09 -16.85 7.16
CA ALA A 84 -2.42 -17.40 7.42
C ALA A 84 -3.44 -16.29 7.67
N THR A 85 -3.11 -15.32 8.53
CA THR A 85 -3.97 -14.15 8.79
C THR A 85 -4.19 -13.33 7.52
N LEU A 86 -3.17 -13.10 6.70
CA LEU A 86 -3.32 -12.33 5.46
C LEU A 86 -4.24 -13.03 4.45
N GLN A 87 -4.19 -14.35 4.31
CA GLN A 87 -5.09 -15.10 3.40
C GLN A 87 -6.54 -15.14 3.88
N GLU A 88 -6.79 -15.11 5.20
CA GLU A 88 -8.14 -15.00 5.77
C GLU A 88 -8.76 -13.62 5.51
N VAL A 89 -7.91 -12.60 5.55
CA VAL A 89 -8.30 -11.20 5.58
C VAL A 89 -8.38 -10.59 4.17
N TYR A 90 -7.38 -10.88 3.35
CA TYR A 90 -7.32 -10.57 1.93
C TYR A 90 -7.57 -11.92 1.26
N PRO A 91 -8.67 -12.13 0.53
CA PRO A 91 -9.02 -13.41 -0.09
C PRO A 91 -8.05 -13.76 -1.23
N VAL A 92 -6.80 -14.09 -0.87
CA VAL A 92 -5.65 -14.34 -1.74
C VAL A 92 -4.95 -15.62 -1.31
N ARG A 93 -4.07 -16.12 -2.18
CA ARG A 93 -3.17 -17.24 -1.86
C ARG A 93 -1.75 -16.74 -1.72
N ILE A 94 -1.07 -17.17 -0.67
CA ILE A 94 0.31 -16.79 -0.38
C ILE A 94 1.10 -18.06 -0.04
N SER A 95 2.23 -18.25 -0.70
CA SER A 95 3.17 -19.35 -0.49
C SER A 95 4.51 -18.81 0.02
N LEU A 96 5.10 -19.51 0.98
CA LEU A 96 6.43 -19.22 1.52
C LEU A 96 7.41 -20.22 0.91
N SER A 97 8.46 -19.72 0.28
CA SER A 97 9.52 -20.51 -0.34
C SER A 97 10.86 -20.18 0.32
N GLY A 98 11.43 -21.16 1.00
CA GLY A 98 12.71 -21.02 1.68
C GLY A 98 12.77 -21.79 3.01
N PRO A 99 13.95 -22.26 3.42
CA PRO A 99 14.09 -23.18 4.55
C PRO A 99 13.76 -22.55 5.92
N ASN A 100 13.91 -21.23 6.05
CA ASN A 100 13.75 -20.50 7.32
C ASN A 100 12.64 -19.46 7.32
N VAL A 101 12.06 -19.14 6.16
CA VAL A 101 11.10 -18.05 5.98
C VAL A 101 9.91 -18.17 6.92
N GLU A 102 9.32 -19.37 7.04
CA GLU A 102 8.16 -19.63 7.92
C GLU A 102 8.40 -19.26 9.39
N ARG A 103 9.66 -19.29 9.84
CA ARG A 103 10.06 -19.05 11.23
C ARG A 103 10.44 -17.60 11.53
N CYS A 104 10.63 -16.76 10.50
CA CYS A 104 10.98 -15.37 10.71
C CYS A 104 9.88 -14.66 11.50
N ARG A 105 10.28 -13.81 12.45
CA ARG A 105 9.35 -13.18 13.40
C ARG A 105 9.11 -11.73 13.06
N LEU A 106 7.85 -11.40 12.82
CA LEU A 106 7.41 -10.06 12.46
C LEU A 106 6.80 -9.36 13.68
N THR A 107 7.25 -8.12 13.91
CA THR A 107 6.56 -7.15 14.75
C THR A 107 6.23 -5.94 13.88
N ALA A 108 4.97 -5.80 13.50
CA ALA A 108 4.51 -4.75 12.60
C ALA A 108 3.02 -4.47 12.83
N THR A 109 2.59 -3.25 12.51
CA THR A 109 1.19 -2.88 12.43
C THR A 109 0.90 -2.39 11.03
N PHE A 110 -0.16 -2.91 10.43
CA PHE A 110 -0.68 -2.56 9.12
C PHE A 110 -2.07 -1.95 9.34
N ASP A 111 -2.24 -0.68 9.00
CA ASP A 111 -3.50 0.05 9.00
C ASP A 111 -4.15 0.13 7.59
N ASP A 112 -4.96 -0.89 7.31
CA ASP A 112 -5.74 -1.08 6.09
C ASP A 112 -4.97 -0.84 4.80
N GLU A 113 -3.75 -1.35 4.72
CA GLU A 113 -2.94 -1.35 3.51
C GLU A 113 -3.45 -2.41 2.52
N PRO A 114 -3.24 -2.20 1.22
CA PRO A 114 -3.45 -3.27 0.24
C PRO A 114 -2.47 -4.41 0.49
N VAL A 115 -2.90 -5.64 0.19
CA VAL A 115 -2.10 -6.85 0.42
C VAL A 115 -0.73 -6.79 -0.28
N ASP A 116 -0.67 -6.17 -1.46
CA ASP A 116 0.58 -5.97 -2.21
C ASP A 116 1.62 -5.19 -1.40
N LEU A 117 1.19 -4.10 -0.75
CA LEU A 117 2.06 -3.27 0.08
C LEU A 117 2.49 -4.03 1.34
N VAL A 118 1.56 -4.73 1.99
CA VAL A 118 1.87 -5.55 3.17
C VAL A 118 2.92 -6.61 2.83
N LEU A 119 2.74 -7.32 1.71
CA LEU A 119 3.67 -8.34 1.25
C LEU A 119 5.04 -7.76 0.87
N GLN A 120 5.06 -6.59 0.21
CA GLN A 120 6.30 -5.90 -0.13
C GLN A 120 7.08 -5.50 1.14
N VAL A 121 6.41 -4.91 2.14
CA VAL A 121 7.05 -4.53 3.40
C VAL A 121 7.60 -5.75 4.13
N ILE A 122 6.85 -6.85 4.16
CA ILE A 122 7.31 -8.12 4.74
C ILE A 122 8.56 -8.62 4.01
N ALA A 123 8.56 -8.57 2.68
CA ALA A 123 9.67 -9.03 1.87
C ALA A 123 10.93 -8.18 2.10
N ASP A 124 10.80 -6.86 2.07
CA ASP A 124 11.89 -5.91 2.34
C ASP A 124 12.47 -6.10 3.75
N THR A 125 11.62 -6.39 4.74
CA THR A 125 12.02 -6.61 6.14
C THR A 125 12.91 -7.85 6.31
N PHE A 126 12.67 -8.90 5.53
CA PHE A 126 13.35 -10.19 5.66
C PHE A 126 14.26 -10.52 4.47
N GLY A 127 14.51 -9.57 3.56
CA GLY A 127 15.32 -9.78 2.35
C GLY A 127 14.74 -10.85 1.43
N LEU A 128 13.42 -10.94 1.33
CA LEU A 128 12.71 -11.86 0.43
C LEU A 128 12.36 -11.15 -0.88
N GLU A 129 12.05 -11.94 -1.90
CA GLU A 129 11.44 -11.47 -3.13
C GLU A 129 9.96 -11.86 -3.18
N VAL A 130 9.11 -10.91 -3.59
CA VAL A 130 7.69 -11.18 -3.88
C VAL A 130 7.53 -11.45 -5.37
N ARG A 131 6.92 -12.58 -5.72
CA ARG A 131 6.53 -12.90 -7.11
C ARG A 131 5.07 -13.32 -7.15
N VAL A 132 4.39 -13.05 -8.26
CA VAL A 132 3.02 -13.53 -8.49
C VAL A 132 3.07 -14.64 -9.54
N ALA A 133 2.60 -15.82 -9.17
CA ALA A 133 2.51 -16.97 -10.07
C ALA A 133 1.37 -16.79 -11.08
N GLU A 134 1.38 -17.57 -12.17
CA GLU A 134 0.36 -17.50 -13.24
C GLU A 134 -1.07 -17.75 -12.74
N ASP A 135 -1.23 -18.47 -11.62
CA ASP A 135 -2.52 -18.77 -11.00
C ASP A 135 -3.01 -17.69 -10.00
N GLY A 136 -2.26 -16.58 -9.87
CA GLY A 136 -2.55 -15.48 -8.95
C GLY A 136 -2.05 -15.70 -7.51
N THR A 137 -1.24 -16.72 -7.26
CA THR A 137 -0.62 -16.96 -5.95
C THR A 137 0.58 -16.04 -5.73
N TYR A 138 0.63 -15.35 -4.60
CA TYR A 138 1.84 -14.63 -4.15
C TYR A 138 2.86 -15.62 -3.60
N VAL A 139 4.12 -15.46 -3.98
CA VAL A 139 5.24 -16.27 -3.51
C VAL A 139 6.25 -15.36 -2.85
N LEU A 140 6.52 -15.58 -1.56
CA LEU A 140 7.62 -14.96 -0.82
C LEU A 140 8.80 -15.92 -0.82
N ASP A 141 9.84 -15.60 -1.59
CA ASP A 141 10.98 -16.48 -1.86
C ASP A 141 12.29 -15.87 -1.36
N GLY A 142 13.12 -16.65 -0.67
CA GLY A 142 14.44 -16.20 -0.21
C GLY A 142 15.02 -17.05 0.91
N GLU A 143 16.22 -16.72 1.36
CA GLU A 143 16.80 -17.36 2.55
C GLU A 143 15.98 -17.01 3.81
N GLY A 144 15.51 -15.76 3.88
CA GLY A 144 14.79 -15.20 5.03
C GLY A 144 15.70 -15.02 6.24
N CYS A 145 15.25 -14.15 7.16
CA CYS A 145 15.89 -13.77 8.42
C CYS A 145 17.42 -13.97 8.49
#